data_AF-A0AAJ6EXM2-F1
#
_entry.id   AF-A0AAJ6EXM2-F1
#
_cell.length_a   1.000
_cell.length_b   1.000
_cell.length_c   1.000
_cell.angle_alpha   90.00
_cell.angle_beta   90.00
_cell.angle_gamma   90.00
#
_symmetry.space_group_name_H-M   'P 1'
#
loop_
_entity.id
_entity.type
_entity.pdbx_description
1 polymer ?
#
loop_
_entity_poly.entity_id
_entity_poly.type
_entity_poly.pdbx_seq_one_letter_code
_entity_poly.pdbx_strand_id
1 'polypeptide(L)'
;MIVNEFAGPEPSPTLLDAIVAYIQDIDFLANPNLGPGGRLGPLAMDSEQRGEALFFKSFPHNPQLSCAGCHVPSAAFVDHQQHDVGSGGLFKTPTVLNANYNRPYFHDGRFDSYDQVVDFFNRSFELGLSDAERQDLVVYLQAVGAGMSPNEYEGYVATTKELNDFASVLGTAIANHDRDVIALAVDTIGAELRDLTEQYPNRKDTSLPPDGLNERMLVRQALKEQVLTLRRIDMAAADGRFDDAAADYDLYRGKMKIEVPTLLYNAEQWSLFNPKVHDAHYAALRQALEPHQKPQ
;
A
#
# COMPACT_ATOMS: atom_id res chain seq x y z
N MET A 1 -25.55 -23.30 -2.84
CA MET A 1 -24.44 -24.27 -2.83
C MET A 1 -23.78 -24.21 -4.20
N ILE A 2 -22.46 -23.96 -4.27
CA ILE A 2 -21.70 -23.66 -5.51
C ILE A 2 -22.03 -24.61 -6.69
N VAL A 3 -22.39 -25.85 -6.40
CA VAL A 3 -22.80 -26.87 -7.38
C VAL A 3 -24.10 -26.55 -8.16
N ASN A 4 -25.04 -25.75 -7.62
CA ASN A 4 -26.30 -25.48 -8.33
C ASN A 4 -26.18 -24.45 -9.46
N GLU A 5 -25.16 -23.58 -9.44
CA GLU A 5 -25.03 -22.52 -10.45
C GLU A 5 -23.94 -22.79 -11.50
N PHE A 6 -22.93 -23.60 -11.18
CA PHE A 6 -21.77 -23.80 -12.06
C PHE A 6 -21.71 -25.18 -12.74
N ALA A 7 -22.68 -26.07 -12.49
CA ALA A 7 -22.85 -27.39 -13.13
C ALA A 7 -21.59 -28.29 -13.18
N GLY A 8 -20.60 -28.01 -12.33
CA GLY A 8 -19.36 -28.78 -12.22
C GLY A 8 -19.46 -29.92 -11.19
N PRO A 9 -18.53 -30.88 -11.22
CA PRO A 9 -18.42 -31.89 -10.18
C PRO A 9 -18.13 -31.23 -8.82
N GLU A 10 -18.70 -31.77 -7.75
CA GLU A 10 -18.43 -31.31 -6.39
C GLU A 10 -16.94 -31.49 -6.06
N PRO A 11 -16.24 -30.47 -5.53
CA PRO A 11 -14.84 -30.60 -5.16
C PRO A 11 -14.68 -31.67 -4.08
N SER A 12 -13.53 -32.36 -4.07
CA SER A 12 -13.23 -33.31 -3.00
C SER A 12 -13.13 -32.58 -1.65
N PRO A 13 -13.38 -33.27 -0.51
CA PRO A 13 -13.26 -32.66 0.81
C PRO A 13 -11.90 -31.98 1.04
N THR A 14 -10.81 -32.61 0.60
CA THR A 14 -9.45 -32.03 0.70
C THR A 14 -9.28 -30.75 -0.11
N LEU A 15 -9.88 -30.68 -1.30
CA LEU A 15 -9.83 -29.46 -2.11
C LEU A 15 -10.68 -28.34 -1.49
N LEU A 16 -11.83 -28.69 -0.90
CA LEU A 16 -12.66 -27.75 -0.17
C LEU A 16 -11.93 -27.19 1.05
N ASP A 17 -11.27 -28.05 1.83
CA ASP A 17 -10.46 -27.65 2.98
C ASP A 17 -9.32 -26.71 2.57
N ALA A 18 -8.64 -27.01 1.45
CA ALA A 18 -7.58 -26.15 0.91
C ALA A 18 -8.09 -24.78 0.46
N ILE A 19 -9.27 -24.71 -0.17
CA ILE A 19 -9.91 -23.44 -0.56
C ILE A 19 -10.34 -22.65 0.67
N VAL A 20 -10.90 -23.30 1.68
CA VAL A 20 -11.29 -22.63 2.94
C VAL A 20 -10.06 -22.07 3.63
N ALA A 21 -8.98 -22.84 3.74
CA ALA A 21 -7.72 -22.37 4.31
C ALA A 21 -7.15 -21.17 3.54
N TYR A 22 -7.17 -21.23 2.20
CA TYR A 22 -6.73 -20.12 1.35
C TYR A 22 -7.58 -18.86 1.56
N ILE A 23 -8.92 -18.98 1.58
CA ILE A 23 -9.82 -17.82 1.80
C ILE A 23 -9.62 -17.24 3.20
N GLN A 24 -9.37 -18.08 4.21
CA GLN A 24 -9.12 -17.62 5.59
C GLN A 24 -7.76 -16.94 5.76
N ASP A 25 -6.82 -17.17 4.86
CA ASP A 25 -5.50 -16.51 4.83
C ASP A 25 -5.54 -15.13 4.14
N ILE A 26 -6.62 -14.82 3.41
CA ILE A 26 -6.81 -13.50 2.80
C ILE A 26 -7.31 -12.53 3.89
N ASP A 27 -6.40 -11.71 4.40
CA ASP A 27 -6.72 -10.60 5.31
C ASP A 27 -6.94 -9.28 4.55
N PHE A 28 -7.49 -8.28 5.25
CA PHE A 28 -7.58 -6.92 4.74
C PHE A 28 -6.18 -6.32 4.56
N LEU A 29 -6.07 -5.43 3.57
CA LEU A 29 -4.91 -4.59 3.40
C LEU A 29 -4.73 -3.70 4.63
N ALA A 30 -3.48 -3.62 5.12
CA ALA A 30 -3.12 -2.78 6.25
C ALA A 30 -3.53 -1.32 5.99
N ASN A 31 -4.20 -0.69 6.96
CA ASN A 31 -4.65 0.69 6.83
C ASN A 31 -3.91 1.59 7.84
N PRO A 32 -2.95 2.44 7.42
CA PRO A 32 -2.18 3.29 8.32
C PRO A 32 -3.00 4.42 8.95
N ASN A 33 -4.18 4.72 8.40
CA ASN A 33 -5.09 5.72 8.96
C ASN A 33 -5.82 5.21 10.20
N LEU A 34 -5.81 3.90 10.46
CA LEU A 34 -6.52 3.28 11.57
C LEU A 34 -5.56 2.83 12.68
N GLY A 35 -5.87 3.23 13.90
CA GLY A 35 -5.26 2.71 15.12
C GLY A 35 -5.99 1.47 15.66
N PRO A 36 -5.56 0.99 16.84
CA PRO A 36 -6.21 -0.13 17.51
C PRO A 36 -7.72 0.09 17.69
N GLY A 37 -8.52 -0.94 17.40
CA GLY A 37 -9.98 -0.89 17.54
C GLY A 37 -10.72 -0.19 16.39
N GLY A 38 -10.08 0.06 15.24
CA GLY A 38 -10.72 0.63 14.07
C GLY A 38 -11.05 2.12 14.21
N ARG A 39 -10.32 2.84 15.07
CA ARG A 39 -10.45 4.29 15.23
C ARG A 39 -9.39 5.00 14.41
N LEU A 40 -9.64 6.25 14.02
CA LEU A 40 -8.62 7.05 13.35
C LEU A 40 -7.34 7.16 14.20
N GLY A 41 -6.20 7.09 13.53
CA GLY A 41 -4.88 7.28 14.13
C GLY A 41 -4.61 8.74 14.51
N PRO A 42 -3.51 8.99 15.25
CA PRO A 42 -3.18 10.33 15.77
C PRO A 42 -2.81 11.36 14.69
N LEU A 43 -2.57 10.92 13.45
CA LEU A 43 -2.22 11.79 12.31
C LEU A 43 -3.43 12.17 11.45
N ALA A 44 -4.65 11.78 11.86
CA ALA A 44 -5.85 12.06 11.09
C ALA A 44 -6.11 13.56 10.94
N MET A 45 -6.50 13.97 9.73
CA MET A 45 -6.85 15.34 9.38
C MET A 45 -8.12 15.80 10.11
N ASP A 46 -8.28 17.11 10.31
CA ASP A 46 -9.46 17.67 10.97
C ASP A 46 -10.79 17.26 10.29
N SER A 47 -10.81 17.14 8.96
CA SER A 47 -11.98 16.67 8.21
C SER A 47 -12.31 15.21 8.48
N GLU A 48 -11.31 14.35 8.60
CA GLU A 48 -11.49 12.94 8.95
C GLU A 48 -12.03 12.80 10.36
N GLN A 49 -11.51 13.59 11.31
CA GLN A 49 -11.98 13.59 12.69
C GLN A 49 -13.43 14.09 12.81
N ARG A 50 -13.80 15.14 12.07
CA ARG A 50 -15.21 15.59 12.01
C ARG A 50 -16.11 14.55 11.37
N GLY A 51 -15.66 13.90 10.30
CA GLY A 51 -16.36 12.80 9.66
C GLY A 51 -16.57 11.60 10.59
N GLU A 52 -15.55 11.24 11.37
CA GLU A 52 -15.67 10.21 12.40
C GLU A 52 -16.72 10.61 13.44
N ALA A 53 -16.68 11.85 13.95
CA ALA A 53 -17.70 12.32 14.90
C ALA A 53 -19.12 12.22 14.34
N LEU A 54 -19.33 12.53 13.06
CA LEU A 54 -20.61 12.36 12.37
C LEU A 54 -21.01 10.89 12.22
N PHE A 55 -20.06 10.00 11.93
CA PHE A 55 -20.30 8.56 11.78
C PHE A 55 -20.80 7.92 13.08
N PHE A 56 -20.35 8.41 14.23
CA PHE A 56 -20.80 7.98 15.56
C PHE A 56 -22.06 8.71 16.05
N LYS A 57 -22.45 9.81 15.41
CA LYS A 57 -23.60 10.63 15.83
C LYS A 57 -24.90 9.85 15.65
N SER A 58 -25.72 9.83 16.70
CA SER A 58 -27.06 9.26 16.64
C SER A 58 -27.94 9.98 15.61
N PHE A 59 -28.79 9.23 14.91
CA PHE A 59 -29.68 9.79 13.90
C PHE A 59 -30.76 10.67 14.56
N PRO A 60 -31.14 11.81 13.95
CA PRO A 60 -32.06 12.77 14.57
C PRO A 60 -33.42 12.18 14.95
N HIS A 61 -33.94 11.27 14.12
CA HIS A 61 -35.26 10.65 14.30
C HIS A 61 -35.20 9.23 14.88
N ASN A 62 -34.00 8.71 15.16
CA ASN A 62 -33.80 7.43 15.83
C ASN A 62 -32.49 7.43 16.64
N PRO A 63 -32.51 7.87 17.91
CA PRO A 63 -31.30 8.03 18.71
C PRO A 63 -30.52 6.74 18.98
N GLN A 64 -31.17 5.59 18.79
CA GLN A 64 -30.57 4.25 18.96
C GLN A 64 -29.76 3.81 17.74
N LEU A 65 -29.82 4.57 16.64
CA LEU A 65 -29.14 4.24 15.40
C LEU A 65 -28.06 5.28 15.08
N SER A 66 -26.90 4.81 14.64
CA SER A 66 -25.82 5.60 14.04
C SER A 66 -25.13 4.72 12.99
N CYS A 67 -24.29 5.31 12.13
CA CYS A 67 -23.52 4.52 11.16
C CYS A 67 -22.63 3.50 11.87
N ALA A 68 -21.97 3.92 12.96
CA ALA A 68 -21.15 3.07 13.83
C ALA A 68 -21.94 1.96 14.56
N GLY A 69 -23.27 2.03 14.59
CA GLY A 69 -24.11 1.00 15.21
C GLY A 69 -24.13 -0.31 14.42
N CYS A 70 -24.10 -0.24 13.08
CA CYS A 70 -24.03 -1.42 12.21
C CYS A 70 -22.59 -1.64 11.68
N HIS A 71 -21.88 -0.56 11.35
CA HIS A 71 -20.49 -0.61 10.92
C HIS A 71 -19.55 -0.41 12.12
N VAL A 72 -19.58 -1.37 13.05
CA VAL A 72 -18.95 -1.27 14.36
C VAL A 72 -17.43 -1.21 14.26
N PRO A 73 -16.77 -0.10 14.65
CA PRO A 73 -15.31 0.01 14.61
C PRO A 73 -14.66 -1.10 15.43
N SER A 74 -13.98 -1.97 14.70
CA SER A 74 -13.41 -3.24 15.14
C SER A 74 -12.44 -3.71 14.06
N ALA A 75 -11.89 -4.92 14.19
CA ALA A 75 -11.05 -5.51 13.16
C ALA A 75 -11.77 -5.71 11.80
N ALA A 76 -13.12 -5.76 11.79
CA ALA A 76 -13.89 -6.06 10.58
C ALA A 76 -14.93 -5.00 10.20
N PHE A 77 -15.18 -3.99 11.04
CA PHE A 77 -16.18 -2.93 10.77
C PHE A 77 -17.60 -3.44 10.49
N VAL A 78 -18.01 -4.50 11.17
CA VAL A 78 -19.34 -5.12 11.02
C VAL A 78 -19.90 -5.56 12.37
N ASP A 79 -21.22 -5.61 12.44
CA ASP A 79 -21.97 -6.18 13.56
C ASP A 79 -22.37 -7.65 13.36
N HIS A 80 -22.05 -8.22 12.20
CA HIS A 80 -22.45 -9.57 11.76
C HIS A 80 -23.97 -9.81 11.68
N GLN A 81 -24.78 -8.76 11.57
CA GLN A 81 -26.24 -8.85 11.46
C GLN A 81 -26.73 -8.50 10.05
N GLN A 82 -28.05 -8.63 9.84
CA GLN A 82 -28.73 -8.20 8.62
C GLN A 82 -29.72 -7.08 8.94
N HIS A 83 -29.75 -6.06 8.07
CA HIS A 83 -30.60 -4.88 8.25
C HIS A 83 -31.32 -4.52 6.95
N ASP A 84 -32.51 -3.95 7.10
CA ASP A 84 -33.22 -3.30 6.00
C ASP A 84 -32.97 -1.80 6.13
N VAL A 85 -32.16 -1.29 5.21
CA VAL A 85 -31.78 0.12 5.13
C VAL A 85 -32.56 0.84 4.02
N GLY A 86 -33.67 0.27 3.55
CA GLY A 86 -34.45 0.79 2.43
C GLY A 86 -33.81 0.51 1.07
N SER A 87 -32.96 -0.52 0.99
CA SER A 87 -32.26 -0.89 -0.25
C SER A 87 -32.98 -1.96 -1.08
N GLY A 88 -34.09 -2.51 -0.57
CA GLY A 88 -34.88 -3.54 -1.25
C GLY A 88 -34.89 -4.91 -0.55
N GLY A 89 -34.57 -4.95 0.74
CA GLY A 89 -34.56 -6.19 1.54
C GLY A 89 -33.61 -6.14 2.73
N LEU A 90 -33.48 -7.28 3.41
CA LEU A 90 -32.53 -7.50 4.51
C LEU A 90 -31.19 -7.98 3.95
N PHE A 91 -30.12 -7.24 4.23
CA PHE A 91 -28.77 -7.58 3.78
C PHE A 91 -27.79 -7.54 4.95
N LYS A 92 -26.75 -8.38 4.87
CA LYS A 92 -25.65 -8.32 5.84
C LYS A 92 -24.97 -6.96 5.77
N THR A 93 -24.58 -6.42 6.92
CA THR A 93 -23.71 -5.24 6.98
C THR A 93 -22.39 -5.56 6.27
N PRO A 94 -22.04 -4.88 5.15
CA PRO A 94 -20.72 -5.04 4.55
C PRO A 94 -19.68 -4.34 5.41
N THR A 95 -18.44 -4.82 5.37
CA THR A 95 -17.31 -4.07 5.93
C THR A 95 -17.10 -2.78 5.14
N VAL A 96 -16.66 -1.73 5.83
CA VAL A 96 -16.15 -0.51 5.19
C VAL A 96 -14.63 -0.53 5.03
N LEU A 97 -13.93 -1.56 5.53
CA LEU A 97 -12.49 -1.72 5.29
C LEU A 97 -12.22 -2.05 3.82
N ASN A 98 -11.18 -1.43 3.27
CA ASN A 98 -10.77 -1.59 1.87
C ASN A 98 -11.88 -1.32 0.83
N ALA A 99 -12.98 -0.67 1.24
CA ALA A 99 -14.11 -0.40 0.36
C ALA A 99 -13.79 0.67 -0.71
N ASN A 100 -12.62 1.30 -0.67
CA ASN A 100 -12.15 2.12 -1.79
C ASN A 100 -11.95 1.29 -3.07
N TYR A 101 -11.77 -0.04 -2.94
CA TYR A 101 -11.41 -0.94 -4.04
C TYR A 101 -12.56 -1.78 -4.61
N ASN A 102 -13.76 -1.70 -4.02
CA ASN A 102 -14.88 -2.60 -4.37
C ASN A 102 -16.12 -1.87 -4.88
N ARG A 103 -15.99 -0.62 -5.33
CA ARG A 103 -17.05 0.06 -6.07
C ARG A 103 -17.42 -0.73 -7.34
N PRO A 104 -18.69 -0.70 -7.79
CA PRO A 104 -19.81 0.05 -7.22
C PRO A 104 -20.40 -0.58 -5.95
N TYR A 105 -21.01 0.26 -5.11
CA TYR A 105 -21.52 -0.08 -3.78
C TYR A 105 -22.95 -0.59 -3.79
N PHE A 106 -23.34 -1.18 -2.64
CA PHE A 106 -24.58 -1.91 -2.39
C PHE A 106 -24.64 -3.27 -3.10
N HIS A 107 -25.58 -4.12 -2.66
CA HIS A 107 -25.74 -5.49 -3.15
C HIS A 107 -26.08 -5.57 -4.64
N ASP A 108 -26.57 -4.48 -5.23
CA ASP A 108 -26.93 -4.37 -6.64
C ASP A 108 -26.05 -3.38 -7.41
N GLY A 109 -25.00 -2.84 -6.78
CA GLY A 109 -24.04 -1.96 -7.44
C GLY A 109 -24.60 -0.61 -7.91
N ARG A 110 -25.68 -0.10 -7.29
CA ARG A 110 -26.36 1.12 -7.77
C ARG A 110 -25.62 2.44 -7.51
N PHE A 111 -24.56 2.42 -6.69
CA PHE A 111 -23.83 3.64 -6.32
C PHE A 111 -22.35 3.56 -6.69
N ASP A 112 -21.86 4.50 -7.47
CA ASP A 112 -20.48 4.53 -7.97
C ASP A 112 -19.50 5.20 -6.99
N SER A 113 -20.01 5.96 -6.01
CA SER A 113 -19.21 6.74 -5.06
C SER A 113 -19.80 6.76 -3.64
N TYR A 114 -18.95 7.07 -2.67
CA TYR A 114 -19.39 7.31 -1.29
C TYR A 114 -20.33 8.51 -1.19
N ASP A 115 -20.17 9.54 -2.01
CA ASP A 115 -21.09 10.69 -2.03
C ASP A 115 -22.53 10.23 -2.27
N GLN A 116 -22.74 9.34 -3.24
CA GLN A 116 -24.07 8.80 -3.53
C GLN A 116 -24.61 7.94 -2.38
N VAL A 117 -23.76 7.17 -1.71
CA VAL A 117 -24.11 6.38 -0.53
C VAL A 117 -24.51 7.28 0.64
N VAL A 118 -23.69 8.28 0.97
CA VAL A 118 -23.95 9.25 2.04
C VAL A 118 -25.22 10.05 1.74
N ASP A 119 -25.41 10.48 0.51
CA ASP A 119 -26.61 11.18 0.07
C ASP A 119 -27.87 10.31 0.19
N PHE A 120 -27.77 9.02 -0.12
CA PHE A 120 -28.86 8.06 0.10
C PHE A 120 -29.23 8.00 1.58
N PHE A 121 -28.27 7.76 2.48
CA PHE A 121 -28.55 7.69 3.92
C PHE A 121 -29.04 9.02 4.50
N ASN A 122 -28.48 10.15 4.05
CA ASN A 122 -28.92 11.48 4.48
C ASN A 122 -30.40 11.73 4.15
N ARG A 123 -30.86 11.30 2.97
CA ARG A 123 -32.28 11.41 2.59
C ARG A 123 -33.15 10.36 3.28
N SER A 124 -32.75 9.09 3.26
CA SER A 124 -33.55 7.97 3.77
C SER A 124 -33.78 8.03 5.28
N PHE A 125 -32.85 8.60 6.03
CA PHE A 125 -32.93 8.76 7.48
C PHE A 125 -33.11 10.22 7.92
N GLU A 126 -33.33 11.13 6.97
CA GLU A 126 -33.54 12.57 7.23
C GLU A 126 -32.47 13.17 8.17
N LEU A 127 -31.20 12.86 7.90
CA LEU A 127 -30.08 13.18 8.82
C LEU A 127 -29.81 14.69 8.91
N GLY A 128 -30.24 15.47 7.92
CA GLY A 128 -30.09 16.93 7.89
C GLY A 128 -28.64 17.40 7.74
N LEU A 129 -27.77 16.57 7.14
CA LEU A 129 -26.35 16.91 6.95
C LEU A 129 -26.19 18.01 5.89
N SER A 130 -25.46 19.05 6.26
CA SER A 130 -24.97 20.07 5.32
C SER A 130 -23.98 19.47 4.32
N ASP A 131 -23.74 20.17 3.21
CA ASP A 131 -22.80 19.71 2.18
C ASP A 131 -21.39 19.48 2.74
N ALA A 132 -20.94 20.34 3.65
CA ALA A 132 -19.65 20.20 4.33
C ALA A 132 -19.61 18.96 5.23
N GLU A 133 -20.68 18.68 5.98
CA GLU A 133 -20.76 17.48 6.84
C GLU A 133 -20.81 16.20 6.00
N ARG A 134 -21.51 16.20 4.86
CA ARG A 134 -21.50 15.06 3.93
C ARG A 134 -20.10 14.81 3.39
N GLN A 135 -19.38 15.87 3.02
CA GLN A 135 -18.01 15.75 2.54
C GLN A 135 -17.05 15.25 3.61
N ASP A 136 -17.17 15.73 4.85
CA ASP A 136 -16.38 15.24 5.99
C ASP A 136 -16.64 13.73 6.22
N LEU A 137 -17.90 13.29 6.12
CA LEU A 137 -18.25 11.86 6.24
C LEU A 137 -17.68 11.02 5.09
N VAL A 138 -17.71 11.54 3.84
CA VAL A 138 -17.07 10.89 2.69
C VAL A 138 -15.56 10.75 2.89
N VAL A 139 -14.89 11.80 3.37
CA VAL A 139 -13.45 11.78 3.67
C VAL A 139 -13.13 10.76 4.75
N TYR A 140 -13.95 10.65 5.80
CA TYR A 140 -13.82 9.60 6.80
C TYR A 140 -13.98 8.19 6.20
N LEU A 141 -15.00 7.97 5.36
CA LEU A 141 -15.20 6.68 4.68
C LEU A 141 -14.04 6.33 3.76
N GLN A 142 -13.44 7.31 3.08
CA GLN A 142 -12.23 7.12 2.28
C GLN A 142 -11.02 6.74 3.15
N ALA A 143 -10.86 7.36 4.31
CA ALA A 143 -9.78 7.04 5.26
C ALA A 143 -9.93 5.63 5.84
N VAL A 144 -11.15 5.21 6.22
CA VAL A 144 -11.45 3.86 6.72
C VAL A 144 -11.38 2.80 5.61
N GLY A 145 -11.94 3.13 4.45
CA GLY A 145 -11.97 2.28 3.25
C GLY A 145 -10.64 2.21 2.52
N ALA A 146 -9.64 2.97 2.97
CA ALA A 146 -8.28 2.81 2.50
C ALA A 146 -7.72 1.44 2.90
N GLY A 147 -6.62 1.12 2.26
CA GLY A 147 -5.75 0.00 2.54
C GLY A 147 -4.49 0.24 1.74
N MET A 148 -3.34 -0.13 2.27
CA MET A 148 -2.12 -0.15 1.49
C MET A 148 -2.30 -1.21 0.41
N SER A 149 -2.66 -0.78 -0.81
CA SER A 149 -2.70 -1.70 -1.95
C SER A 149 -1.35 -2.40 -2.04
N PRO A 150 -1.29 -3.72 -2.29
CA PRO A 150 -0.02 -4.41 -2.53
C PRO A 150 0.74 -3.80 -3.71
N ASN A 151 0.06 -2.99 -4.54
CA ASN A 151 0.58 -2.35 -5.74
C ASN A 151 0.43 -0.81 -5.78
N GLU A 152 -0.03 -0.12 -4.71
CA GLU A 152 0.09 1.35 -4.67
C GLU A 152 1.42 1.73 -4.05
N TYR A 153 2.39 1.96 -4.94
CA TYR A 153 3.69 2.59 -4.71
C TYR A 153 4.26 2.28 -3.33
N GLU A 154 5.07 1.22 -3.25
CA GLU A 154 6.11 1.15 -2.24
C GLU A 154 6.95 2.43 -2.36
N GLY A 155 6.56 3.49 -1.64
CA GLY A 155 7.46 4.58 -1.36
C GLY A 155 8.71 3.97 -0.76
N TYR A 156 9.82 4.68 -0.86
CA TYR A 156 11.14 4.15 -0.47
C TYR A 156 11.18 3.51 0.93
N VAL A 157 10.27 3.86 1.84
CA VAL A 157 10.10 3.27 3.17
C VAL A 157 9.80 1.76 3.13
N ALA A 158 8.88 1.32 2.27
CA ALA A 158 8.52 -0.10 2.17
C ALA A 158 9.67 -0.90 1.55
N THR A 159 10.17 -0.46 0.39
CA THR A 159 11.31 -1.08 -0.28
C THR A 159 12.55 -1.14 0.63
N THR A 160 12.84 -0.08 1.39
CA THR A 160 13.97 -0.11 2.36
C THR A 160 13.72 -1.02 3.55
N LYS A 161 12.47 -1.17 4.00
CA LYS A 161 12.13 -2.14 5.03
C LYS A 161 12.37 -3.57 4.52
N GLU A 162 11.89 -3.90 3.34
CA GLU A 162 12.08 -5.22 2.74
C GLU A 162 13.57 -5.53 2.51
N LEU A 163 14.33 -4.58 1.96
CA LEU A 163 15.78 -4.68 1.82
C LEU A 163 16.49 -4.96 3.15
N ASN A 164 16.02 -4.35 4.25
CA ASN A 164 16.58 -4.57 5.59
C ASN A 164 16.18 -5.93 6.17
N ASP A 165 14.96 -6.39 5.91
CA ASP A 165 14.48 -7.71 6.32
C ASP A 165 15.24 -8.82 5.57
N PHE A 166 15.40 -8.70 4.24
CA PHE A 166 16.22 -9.62 3.45
C PHE A 166 17.70 -9.58 3.85
N ALA A 167 18.23 -8.41 4.16
CA ALA A 167 19.60 -8.29 4.66
C ALA A 167 19.84 -9.03 5.98
N SER A 168 18.81 -9.25 6.81
CA SER A 168 18.98 -10.06 8.03
C SER A 168 19.41 -11.50 7.72
N VAL A 169 18.93 -12.08 6.62
CA VAL A 169 19.31 -13.41 6.13
C VAL A 169 20.82 -13.45 5.81
N LEU A 170 21.32 -12.39 5.18
CA LEU A 170 22.74 -12.24 4.86
C LEU A 170 23.61 -12.27 6.13
N GLY A 171 23.18 -11.57 7.19
CA GLY A 171 23.90 -11.61 8.47
C GLY A 171 23.97 -13.01 9.10
N THR A 172 22.87 -13.75 9.07
CA THR A 172 22.85 -15.15 9.55
C THR A 172 23.72 -16.06 8.68
N ALA A 173 23.67 -15.90 7.37
CA ALA A 173 24.46 -16.71 6.43
C ALA A 173 25.97 -16.46 6.57
N ILE A 174 26.39 -15.19 6.74
CA ILE A 174 27.78 -14.83 7.04
C ILE A 174 28.25 -15.50 8.34
N ALA A 175 27.46 -15.42 9.42
CA ALA A 175 27.82 -16.03 10.70
C ALA A 175 27.96 -17.56 10.62
N ASN A 176 27.19 -18.20 9.73
CA ASN A 176 27.22 -19.64 9.50
C ASN A 176 28.22 -20.08 8.41
N HIS A 177 28.95 -19.14 7.80
CA HIS A 177 29.85 -19.37 6.67
C HIS A 177 29.15 -20.02 5.45
N ASP A 178 27.86 -19.76 5.26
CA ASP A 178 27.03 -20.34 4.20
C ASP A 178 27.17 -19.53 2.90
N ARG A 179 28.12 -19.93 2.06
CA ARG A 179 28.47 -19.21 0.82
C ARG A 179 27.33 -19.16 -0.19
N ASP A 180 26.55 -20.23 -0.29
CA ASP A 180 25.49 -20.32 -1.29
C ASP A 180 24.34 -19.37 -0.93
N VAL A 181 23.99 -19.31 0.36
CA VAL A 181 22.99 -18.36 0.85
C VAL A 181 23.50 -16.92 0.80
N ILE A 182 24.79 -16.68 1.07
CA ILE A 182 25.40 -15.34 0.92
C ILE A 182 25.29 -14.85 -0.52
N ALA A 183 25.70 -15.66 -1.50
CA ALA A 183 25.66 -15.29 -2.91
C ALA A 183 24.22 -14.98 -3.36
N LEU A 184 23.26 -15.85 -3.01
CA LEU A 184 21.85 -15.65 -3.32
C LEU A 184 21.29 -14.36 -2.70
N ALA A 185 21.59 -14.11 -1.42
CA ALA A 185 21.12 -12.93 -0.71
C ALA A 185 21.73 -11.64 -1.30
N VAL A 186 23.03 -11.63 -1.57
CA VAL A 186 23.73 -10.49 -2.21
C VAL A 186 23.13 -10.19 -3.58
N ASP A 187 22.90 -11.20 -4.42
CA ASP A 187 22.33 -11.01 -5.76
C ASP A 187 20.92 -10.44 -5.70
N THR A 188 20.08 -10.98 -4.79
CA THR A 188 18.69 -10.55 -4.59
C THR A 188 18.64 -9.10 -4.12
N ILE A 189 19.32 -8.78 -3.01
CA ILE A 189 19.34 -7.43 -2.43
C ILE A 189 19.97 -6.44 -3.43
N GLY A 190 21.01 -6.88 -4.14
CA GLY A 190 21.68 -6.07 -5.14
C GLY A 190 20.78 -5.72 -6.33
N ALA A 191 19.87 -6.62 -6.74
CA ALA A 191 18.88 -6.36 -7.78
C ALA A 191 17.87 -5.30 -7.33
N GLU A 192 17.28 -5.49 -6.14
CA GLU A 192 16.33 -4.55 -5.56
C GLU A 192 16.90 -3.13 -5.38
N LEU A 193 18.17 -3.01 -4.95
CA LEU A 193 18.85 -1.72 -4.87
C LEU A 193 19.08 -1.05 -6.23
N ARG A 194 19.30 -1.83 -7.29
CA ARG A 194 19.42 -1.29 -8.66
C ARG A 194 18.06 -0.80 -9.14
N ASP A 195 16.99 -1.53 -8.87
CA ASP A 195 15.64 -1.13 -9.24
C ASP A 195 15.22 0.13 -8.48
N LEU A 196 15.48 0.19 -7.17
CA LEU A 196 15.29 1.40 -6.37
C LEU A 196 16.12 2.59 -6.90
N THR A 197 17.34 2.34 -7.41
CA THR A 197 18.15 3.40 -8.03
C THR A 197 17.46 4.00 -9.26
N GLU A 198 16.79 3.18 -10.06
CA GLU A 198 16.09 3.64 -11.27
C GLU A 198 14.77 4.35 -10.98
N GLN A 199 14.22 4.22 -9.77
CA GLN A 199 13.10 5.06 -9.30
C GLN A 199 13.48 6.54 -9.17
N TYR A 200 14.77 6.88 -9.20
CA TYR A 200 15.23 8.27 -9.20
C TYR A 200 15.81 8.60 -10.56
N PRO A 201 15.16 9.43 -11.39
CA PRO A 201 15.66 9.64 -12.74
C PRO A 201 17.04 10.31 -12.77
N ASN A 202 17.87 9.92 -13.75
CA ASN A 202 19.25 10.37 -13.82
C ASN A 202 19.40 11.72 -14.55
N ARG A 203 20.63 12.28 -14.56
CA ARG A 203 20.92 13.58 -15.20
C ARG A 203 20.64 13.67 -16.71
N LYS A 204 20.53 12.53 -17.41
CA LYS A 204 20.18 12.49 -18.84
C LYS A 204 18.68 12.54 -19.07
N ASP A 205 17.88 12.35 -18.02
CA ASP A 205 16.45 12.51 -18.10
C ASP A 205 16.09 14.00 -18.14
N THR A 206 15.62 14.44 -19.29
CA THR A 206 15.19 15.82 -19.55
C THR A 206 13.69 16.03 -19.32
N SER A 207 12.94 15.00 -18.91
CA SER A 207 11.50 15.11 -18.62
C SER A 207 11.21 15.85 -17.32
N LEU A 208 12.23 16.01 -16.47
CA LEU A 208 12.13 16.70 -15.20
C LEU A 208 12.87 18.03 -15.23
N PRO A 209 12.34 19.06 -14.55
CA PRO A 209 13.02 20.33 -14.44
C PRO A 209 14.32 20.18 -13.60
N PRO A 210 15.28 21.13 -13.71
CA PRO A 210 16.63 20.96 -13.16
C PRO A 210 16.71 20.94 -11.62
N ASP A 211 15.68 21.41 -10.97
CA ASP A 211 15.43 21.31 -9.53
C ASP A 211 15.43 19.85 -9.07
N GLY A 212 15.97 19.61 -7.87
CA GLY A 212 16.10 18.26 -7.33
C GLY A 212 17.20 17.40 -7.97
N LEU A 213 17.96 17.91 -8.95
CA LEU A 213 19.02 17.12 -9.61
C LEU A 213 20.10 16.69 -8.61
N ASN A 214 20.48 17.55 -7.67
CA ASN A 214 21.51 17.23 -6.68
C ASN A 214 21.04 16.09 -5.75
N GLU A 215 19.80 16.18 -5.27
CA GLU A 215 19.16 15.22 -4.38
C GLU A 215 19.00 13.86 -5.07
N ARG A 216 18.55 13.84 -6.33
CA ARG A 216 18.48 12.62 -7.16
C ARG A 216 19.87 12.01 -7.40
N MET A 217 20.91 12.83 -7.57
CA MET A 217 22.27 12.32 -7.78
C MET A 217 22.88 11.74 -6.50
N LEU A 218 22.65 12.38 -5.35
CA LEU A 218 23.10 11.90 -4.05
C LEU A 218 22.50 10.53 -3.71
N VAL A 219 21.19 10.35 -3.90
CA VAL A 219 20.54 9.06 -3.60
C VAL A 219 20.98 7.96 -4.56
N ARG A 220 21.09 8.23 -5.86
CA ARG A 220 21.60 7.25 -6.83
C ARG A 220 23.05 6.85 -6.54
N GLN A 221 23.87 7.78 -6.05
CA GLN A 221 25.24 7.48 -5.64
C GLN A 221 25.26 6.58 -4.40
N ALA A 222 24.47 6.92 -3.38
CA ALA A 222 24.40 6.15 -2.14
C ALA A 222 23.91 4.70 -2.37
N LEU A 223 22.87 4.51 -3.18
CA LEU A 223 22.36 3.17 -3.52
C LEU A 223 23.39 2.35 -4.30
N LYS A 224 24.10 2.95 -5.26
CA LYS A 224 25.19 2.27 -5.99
C LYS A 224 26.34 1.88 -5.07
N GLU A 225 26.68 2.70 -4.09
CA GLU A 225 27.69 2.37 -3.09
C GLU A 225 27.28 1.14 -2.26
N GLN A 226 25.98 0.99 -1.96
CA GLN A 226 25.48 -0.21 -1.27
C GLN A 226 25.59 -1.46 -2.16
N VAL A 227 25.25 -1.38 -3.44
CA VAL A 227 25.45 -2.49 -4.40
C VAL A 227 26.92 -2.90 -4.47
N LEU A 228 27.85 -1.94 -4.46
CA LEU A 228 29.29 -2.23 -4.43
C LEU A 228 29.73 -2.87 -3.10
N THR A 229 29.15 -2.45 -1.98
CA THR A 229 29.41 -3.06 -0.66
C THR A 229 28.94 -4.52 -0.63
N LEU A 230 27.74 -4.82 -1.13
CA LEU A 230 27.24 -6.20 -1.25
C LEU A 230 28.16 -7.08 -2.10
N ARG A 231 28.68 -6.54 -3.21
CA ARG A 231 29.66 -7.27 -4.04
C ARG A 231 30.97 -7.56 -3.29
N ARG A 232 31.43 -6.67 -2.40
CA ARG A 232 32.61 -6.93 -1.56
C ARG A 232 32.34 -8.05 -0.56
N ILE A 233 31.14 -8.10 0.02
CA ILE A 233 30.69 -9.18 0.92
C ILE A 233 30.77 -10.53 0.21
N ASP A 234 30.18 -10.63 -0.99
CA ASP A 234 30.18 -11.87 -1.78
C ASP A 234 31.61 -12.33 -2.13
N MET A 235 32.45 -11.40 -2.62
CA MET A 235 33.86 -11.69 -2.91
C MET A 235 34.64 -12.15 -1.66
N ALA A 236 34.44 -11.51 -0.52
CA ALA A 236 35.09 -11.89 0.72
C ALA A 236 34.64 -13.28 1.20
N ALA A 237 33.34 -13.58 1.14
CA ALA A 237 32.80 -14.88 1.50
C ALA A 237 33.30 -16.01 0.57
N ALA A 238 33.37 -15.74 -0.74
CA ALA A 238 33.92 -16.67 -1.74
C ALA A 238 35.39 -17.01 -1.45
N ASP A 239 36.18 -16.02 -1.03
CA ASP A 239 37.59 -16.19 -0.59
C ASP A 239 37.72 -16.84 0.79
N GLY A 240 36.62 -17.06 1.52
CA GLY A 240 36.61 -17.55 2.91
C GLY A 240 37.01 -16.51 3.96
N ARG A 241 37.03 -15.22 3.61
CA ARG A 241 37.30 -14.09 4.51
C ARG A 241 36.01 -13.60 5.16
N PHE A 242 35.42 -14.42 6.03
CA PHE A 242 34.12 -14.14 6.64
C PHE A 242 34.14 -12.96 7.63
N ASP A 243 35.26 -12.69 8.29
CA ASP A 243 35.41 -11.49 9.13
C ASP A 243 35.33 -10.19 8.32
N ASP A 244 35.94 -10.17 7.12
CA ASP A 244 35.86 -9.04 6.19
C ASP A 244 34.42 -8.89 5.66
N ALA A 245 33.77 -10.01 5.33
CA ALA A 245 32.36 -10.02 4.90
C ALA A 245 31.42 -9.48 6.00
N ALA A 246 31.65 -9.84 7.26
CA ALA A 246 30.89 -9.32 8.40
C ALA A 246 31.10 -7.81 8.60
N ALA A 247 32.34 -7.32 8.47
CA ALA A 247 32.63 -5.89 8.59
C ALA A 247 31.96 -5.06 7.48
N ASP A 248 31.98 -5.52 6.23
CA ASP A 248 31.27 -4.87 5.12
C ASP A 248 29.74 -4.95 5.30
N TYR A 249 29.22 -6.04 5.87
CA TYR A 249 27.79 -6.17 6.21
C TYR A 249 27.34 -5.16 7.28
N ASP A 250 28.13 -4.96 8.33
CA ASP A 250 27.83 -3.95 9.36
C ASP A 250 27.83 -2.53 8.78
N LEU A 251 28.76 -2.23 7.87
CA LEU A 251 28.79 -0.96 7.15
C LEU A 251 27.53 -0.76 6.30
N TYR A 252 27.13 -1.80 5.55
CA TYR A 252 25.89 -1.81 4.76
C TYR A 252 24.67 -1.53 5.64
N ARG A 253 24.50 -2.27 6.74
CA ARG A 253 23.38 -2.09 7.67
C ARG A 253 23.35 -0.70 8.27
N GLY A 254 24.50 -0.17 8.66
CA GLY A 254 24.61 1.18 9.25
C GLY A 254 24.10 2.26 8.31
N LYS A 255 24.50 2.20 7.03
CA LYS A 255 24.06 3.15 6.00
C LYS A 255 22.59 2.99 5.64
N MET A 256 22.12 1.74 5.48
CA MET A 256 20.71 1.44 5.15
C MET A 256 19.72 1.80 6.26
N LYS A 257 20.18 1.99 7.50
CA LYS A 257 19.33 2.39 8.63
C LYS A 257 19.08 3.90 8.72
N ILE A 258 20.03 4.74 8.30
CA ILE A 258 20.00 6.18 8.59
C ILE A 258 20.29 7.02 7.35
N GLU A 259 21.47 6.86 6.75
CA GLU A 259 21.93 7.70 5.63
C GLU A 259 21.03 7.53 4.41
N VAL A 260 20.82 6.29 3.99
CA VAL A 260 20.04 5.97 2.79
C VAL A 260 18.57 6.40 2.93
N PRO A 261 17.84 6.07 4.01
CA PRO A 261 16.48 6.58 4.21
C PRO A 261 16.37 8.10 4.21
N THR A 262 17.34 8.81 4.80
CA THR A 262 17.34 10.29 4.80
C THR A 262 17.50 10.87 3.39
N LEU A 263 18.38 10.28 2.58
CA LEU A 263 18.56 10.70 1.19
C LEU A 263 17.34 10.39 0.33
N LEU A 264 16.73 9.22 0.52
CA LEU A 264 15.52 8.80 -0.18
C LEU A 264 14.33 9.73 0.15
N TYR A 265 14.13 10.06 1.42
CA TYR A 265 13.14 11.03 1.88
C TYR A 265 13.29 12.38 1.18
N ASN A 266 14.50 12.94 1.23
CA ASN A 266 14.76 14.24 0.65
C ASN A 266 14.49 14.24 -0.86
N ALA A 267 14.82 13.14 -1.55
CA ALA A 267 14.70 13.03 -3.00
C ALA A 267 13.30 12.59 -3.51
N GLU A 268 12.39 12.17 -2.62
CA GLU A 268 11.14 11.48 -2.96
C GLU A 268 10.25 12.30 -3.90
N GLN A 269 10.14 13.61 -3.67
CA GLN A 269 9.30 14.48 -4.50
C GLN A 269 9.73 14.54 -5.98
N TRP A 270 10.98 14.18 -6.29
CA TRP A 270 11.53 14.13 -7.66
C TRP A 270 11.73 12.69 -8.18
N SER A 271 11.19 11.70 -7.49
CA SER A 271 11.28 10.28 -7.85
C SER A 271 10.06 9.83 -8.65
N LEU A 272 10.17 8.68 -9.32
CA LEU A 272 9.06 7.99 -9.99
C LEU A 272 8.02 7.45 -9.00
N PHE A 273 8.26 7.52 -7.69
CA PHE A 273 7.20 7.31 -6.68
C PHE A 273 6.19 8.46 -6.65
N ASN A 274 6.58 9.66 -7.10
CA ASN A 274 5.65 10.78 -7.26
C ASN A 274 4.86 10.61 -8.57
N PRO A 275 3.52 10.48 -8.54
CA PRO A 275 2.71 10.25 -9.74
C PRO A 275 2.91 11.31 -10.83
N LYS A 276 3.12 12.58 -10.46
CA LYS A 276 3.36 13.65 -11.44
C LYS A 276 4.67 13.47 -12.18
N VAL A 277 5.71 13.04 -11.46
CA VAL A 277 7.05 12.78 -12.00
C VAL A 277 7.03 11.52 -12.85
N HIS A 278 6.38 10.47 -12.35
CA HIS A 278 6.13 9.23 -13.08
C HIS A 278 5.47 9.48 -14.44
N ASP A 279 4.33 10.18 -14.43
CA ASP A 279 3.55 10.40 -15.64
C ASP A 279 4.30 11.27 -16.65
N ALA A 280 5.01 12.30 -16.19
CA ALA A 280 5.87 13.13 -17.03
C ALA A 280 7.02 12.32 -17.64
N HIS A 281 7.68 11.48 -16.85
CA HIS A 281 8.76 10.60 -17.29
C HIS A 281 8.30 9.63 -18.38
N TYR A 282 7.23 8.88 -18.14
CA TYR A 282 6.74 7.89 -19.10
C TYR A 282 6.01 8.50 -20.29
N ALA A 283 5.45 9.71 -20.17
CA ALA A 283 4.97 10.47 -21.33
C ALA A 283 6.15 10.86 -22.26
N ALA A 284 7.23 11.39 -21.70
CA ALA A 284 8.43 11.74 -22.47
C ALA A 284 9.08 10.52 -23.11
N LEU A 285 9.17 9.39 -22.38
CA LEU A 285 9.70 8.14 -22.91
C LEU A 285 8.87 7.62 -24.09
N ARG A 286 7.54 7.68 -24.00
CA ARG A 286 6.65 7.29 -25.12
C ARG A 286 6.87 8.16 -26.35
N GLN A 287 6.99 9.48 -26.18
CA GLN A 287 7.28 10.39 -27.30
C GLN A 287 8.65 10.11 -27.93
N ALA A 288 9.67 9.76 -27.13
CA ALA A 288 10.99 9.40 -27.63
C ALA A 288 11.01 8.05 -28.38
N LEU A 289 10.05 7.17 -28.11
CA LEU A 289 9.91 5.85 -28.73
C LEU A 289 8.98 5.83 -29.95
N GLU A 290 8.22 6.92 -30.21
CA GLU A 290 7.43 7.03 -31.43
C GLU A 290 8.35 7.14 -32.66
N PRO A 291 8.18 6.28 -33.69
CA PRO A 291 9.02 6.35 -34.88
C PRO A 291 8.77 7.67 -35.58
N HIS A 292 9.82 8.49 -35.74
CA HIS A 292 9.78 9.71 -36.54
C HIS A 292 9.18 9.40 -37.92
N GLN A 293 7.91 9.76 -38.14
CA GLN A 293 7.34 9.77 -39.49
C GLN A 293 8.10 10.83 -40.27
N LYS A 294 8.87 10.38 -41.27
CA LYS A 294 9.54 11.27 -42.22
C LYS A 294 8.47 12.16 -42.89
N PRO A 295 8.70 13.47 -43.06
CA PRO A 295 7.77 14.32 -43.80
C PRO A 295 7.68 13.84 -45.25
N GLN A 296 6.46 13.80 -45.77
CA GLN A 296 6.14 13.52 -47.19
C GLN A 296 6.59 14.67 -48.09
#